data_AF-A0A349WG64-F1
#
_entry.id   AF-A0A349WG64-F1
#
_cell.length_a   1.000
_cell.length_b   1.000
_cell.length_c   1.000
_cell.angle_alpha   90.00
_cell.angle_beta   90.00
_cell.angle_gamma   90.00
#
_symmetry.space_group_name_H-M   'P 1'
#
loop_
_entity.id
_entity.type
_entity.pdbx_description
1 polymer ?
#
loop_
_entity_poly.entity_id
_entity_poly.type
_entity_poly.pdbx_seq_one_letter_code
_entity_poly.pdbx_strand_id
1 'polypeptide(L)'
;MLSMWFGQNVIWLWLTPVALGSAYYIIPAILGRPIDKYYLAVFGFWCIASLAPWSVVHHLEGGPVPMWIPAIGTVMSIAMIFPIAVASTNFHATAFQDINKVWNSLPLRFVIFGTLSYTVSSYIGVVFSLPAVAKITQFSIINEFHFNQRVYGFFSMIIFGMVYHMLPRITGKEIAKSAKSFHFWTSAFGVLVLLLAYLIGGLTHGVLAQQPSLDWASSVISSVKPYFLITEFAFIILAFSQLVFVINVWKAIIPSPFELLNKLSLIKKGAT
;
A
#
# COMPACT_ATOMS: atom_id res chain seq x y z
N MET A 1 -10.55 1.99 22.65
CA MET A 1 -11.52 1.37 21.69
C MET A 1 -11.86 2.32 20.54
N LEU A 2 -12.57 3.43 20.76
CA LEU A 2 -13.07 4.31 19.67
C LEU A 2 -11.95 4.87 18.76
N SER A 3 -10.84 5.33 19.35
CA SER A 3 -9.70 5.86 18.58
C SER A 3 -9.09 4.81 17.64
N MET A 4 -8.87 3.59 18.12
CA MET A 4 -8.34 2.48 17.31
C MET A 4 -9.32 2.07 16.21
N TRP A 5 -10.60 1.95 16.56
CA TRP A 5 -11.65 1.64 15.59
C TRP A 5 -11.66 2.66 14.46
N PHE A 6 -11.62 3.96 14.80
CA PHE A 6 -11.58 5.03 13.81
C PHE A 6 -10.31 4.96 12.94
N GLY A 7 -9.13 4.91 13.56
CA GLY A 7 -7.85 4.93 12.83
C GLY A 7 -7.72 3.76 11.83
N GLN A 8 -8.12 2.56 12.23
CA GLN A 8 -8.04 1.40 11.34
C GLN A 8 -9.12 1.43 10.25
N ASN A 9 -10.30 2.04 10.52
CA ASN A 9 -11.32 2.26 9.51
C ASN A 9 -10.94 3.33 8.48
N VAL A 10 -10.10 4.31 8.81
CA VAL A 10 -9.53 5.22 7.78
C VAL A 10 -8.76 4.39 6.74
N ILE A 11 -8.03 3.36 7.16
CA ILE A 11 -7.33 2.49 6.21
C ILE A 11 -8.34 1.67 5.41
N TRP A 12 -9.26 0.98 6.08
CA TRP A 12 -10.15 0.03 5.40
C TRP A 12 -11.29 0.65 4.59
N LEU A 13 -11.83 1.78 5.03
CA LEU A 13 -13.01 2.41 4.42
C LEU A 13 -12.67 3.67 3.61
N TRP A 14 -11.43 4.17 3.69
CA TRP A 14 -10.97 5.30 2.88
C TRP A 14 -9.80 4.94 1.97
N LEU A 15 -8.64 4.56 2.51
CA LEU A 15 -7.47 4.23 1.68
C LEU A 15 -7.75 3.04 0.77
N THR A 16 -8.27 1.94 1.32
CA THR A 16 -8.50 0.70 0.57
C THR A 16 -9.50 0.90 -0.58
N PRO A 17 -10.71 1.45 -0.40
CA PRO A 17 -11.66 1.60 -1.50
C PRO A 17 -11.15 2.56 -2.58
N VAL A 18 -10.47 3.64 -2.21
CA VAL A 18 -9.85 4.57 -3.17
C VAL A 18 -8.79 3.86 -4.01
N ALA A 19 -7.89 3.09 -3.39
CA ALA A 19 -6.86 2.36 -4.10
C ALA A 19 -7.43 1.20 -4.94
N LEU A 20 -8.35 0.40 -4.42
CA LEU A 20 -8.99 -0.67 -5.20
C LEU A 20 -9.79 -0.10 -6.37
N GLY A 21 -10.57 0.97 -6.16
CA GLY A 21 -11.28 1.68 -7.24
C GLY A 21 -10.33 2.21 -8.30
N SER A 22 -9.17 2.74 -7.89
CA SER A 22 -8.10 3.16 -8.80
C SER A 22 -7.58 2.00 -9.65
N ALA A 23 -7.38 0.82 -9.05
CA ALA A 23 -6.95 -0.37 -9.77
C ALA A 23 -8.04 -0.88 -10.75
N TYR A 24 -9.32 -0.87 -10.33
CA TYR A 24 -10.46 -1.22 -11.19
C TYR A 24 -10.58 -0.31 -12.41
N TYR A 25 -10.07 0.92 -12.35
CA TYR A 25 -10.00 1.82 -13.49
C TYR A 25 -8.74 1.59 -14.35
N ILE A 26 -7.56 1.60 -13.72
CA ILE A 26 -6.28 1.61 -14.46
C ILE A 26 -5.97 0.30 -15.17
N ILE A 27 -6.25 -0.84 -14.53
CA ILE A 27 -5.95 -2.17 -15.09
C ILE A 27 -6.65 -2.37 -16.45
N PRO A 28 -7.98 -2.26 -16.55
CA PRO A 28 -8.66 -2.46 -17.84
C PRO A 28 -8.35 -1.34 -18.83
N ALA A 29 -8.18 -0.09 -18.37
CA ALA A 29 -7.86 1.04 -19.23
C ALA A 29 -6.52 0.88 -19.96
N ILE A 30 -5.50 0.34 -19.29
CA ILE A 30 -4.19 0.09 -19.91
C ILE A 30 -4.22 -1.21 -20.71
N LEU A 31 -4.78 -2.29 -20.16
CA LEU A 31 -4.76 -3.59 -20.81
C LEU A 31 -5.67 -3.66 -22.04
N GLY A 32 -6.72 -2.83 -22.10
CA GLY A 32 -7.70 -2.83 -23.19
C GLY A 32 -8.62 -4.04 -23.13
N ARG A 33 -8.93 -4.52 -21.93
CA ARG A 33 -9.80 -5.70 -21.70
C ARG A 33 -10.63 -5.51 -20.43
N PRO A 34 -11.84 -6.11 -20.35
CA PRO A 34 -12.65 -6.04 -19.15
C PRO A 34 -11.99 -6.76 -17.97
N ILE A 35 -12.35 -6.36 -16.76
CA ILE A 35 -11.95 -7.06 -15.53
C ILE A 35 -12.60 -8.45 -15.50
N ASP A 36 -11.78 -9.47 -15.29
CA ASP A 36 -12.23 -10.85 -15.09
C ASP A 36 -13.17 -10.94 -13.88
N LYS A 37 -14.29 -11.65 -14.05
CA LYS A 37 -15.34 -11.86 -13.03
C LYS A 37 -15.80 -10.58 -12.30
N TYR A 38 -15.98 -9.48 -13.04
CA TYR A 38 -16.38 -8.20 -12.46
C TYR A 38 -17.66 -8.25 -11.60
N TYR A 39 -18.59 -9.17 -11.88
CA TYR A 39 -19.80 -9.35 -11.06
C TYR A 39 -19.48 -9.68 -9.59
N LEU A 40 -18.33 -10.28 -9.28
CA LEU A 40 -17.88 -10.53 -7.91
C LEU A 40 -17.47 -9.23 -7.20
N ALA A 41 -17.07 -8.19 -7.92
CA ALA A 41 -16.60 -6.94 -7.32
C ALA A 41 -17.67 -6.28 -6.45
N VAL A 42 -18.95 -6.40 -6.81
CA VAL A 42 -20.09 -5.91 -6.01
C VAL A 42 -20.18 -6.66 -4.68
N PHE A 43 -20.03 -7.98 -4.71
CA PHE A 43 -19.99 -8.80 -3.49
C PHE A 43 -18.77 -8.43 -2.63
N GLY A 44 -17.57 -8.32 -3.23
CA GLY A 44 -16.36 -7.90 -2.53
C GLY A 44 -16.49 -6.52 -1.87
N PHE A 45 -17.11 -5.56 -2.57
CA PHE A 45 -17.38 -4.22 -2.03
C PHE A 45 -18.23 -4.28 -0.77
N TRP A 46 -19.38 -4.97 -0.82
CA TRP A 46 -20.28 -5.07 0.34
C TRP A 46 -19.67 -5.87 1.49
N CYS A 47 -18.87 -6.89 1.21
CA CYS A 47 -18.10 -7.59 2.23
C CYS A 47 -17.10 -6.65 2.92
N ILE A 48 -16.33 -5.84 2.19
CA ILE A 48 -15.40 -4.87 2.82
C ILE A 48 -16.20 -3.87 3.67
N ALA A 49 -17.26 -3.29 3.11
CA ALA A 49 -18.05 -2.25 3.80
C ALA A 49 -18.69 -2.75 5.11
N SER A 50 -19.13 -4.01 5.14
CA SER A 50 -19.80 -4.59 6.30
C SER A 50 -18.84 -5.25 7.30
N LEU A 51 -17.82 -5.98 6.83
CA LEU A 51 -16.93 -6.77 7.69
C LEU A 51 -15.76 -5.96 8.22
N ALA A 52 -15.20 -5.03 7.42
CA ALA A 52 -14.01 -4.31 7.82
C ALA A 52 -14.20 -3.46 9.10
N PRO A 53 -15.34 -2.78 9.34
CA PRO A 53 -15.55 -2.05 10.59
C PRO A 53 -15.45 -2.90 11.84
N TRP A 54 -15.78 -4.19 11.74
CA TRP A 54 -15.70 -5.11 12.85
C TRP A 54 -14.36 -5.83 12.90
N SER A 55 -13.74 -6.13 11.75
CA SER A 55 -12.46 -6.84 11.72
C SER A 55 -11.39 -6.11 12.53
N VAL A 56 -11.40 -4.77 12.55
CA VAL A 56 -10.37 -3.96 13.23
C VAL A 56 -10.25 -4.18 14.73
N VAL A 57 -11.31 -4.65 15.40
CA VAL A 57 -11.29 -4.74 16.87
C VAL A 57 -10.43 -5.91 17.38
N HIS A 58 -9.93 -6.77 16.49
CA HIS A 58 -8.93 -7.79 16.84
C HIS A 58 -7.63 -7.17 17.39
N HIS A 59 -7.35 -5.90 17.07
CA HIS A 59 -6.19 -5.21 17.62
C HIS A 59 -6.34 -4.88 19.12
N LEU A 60 -7.50 -5.12 19.72
CA LEU A 60 -7.72 -4.97 21.17
C LEU A 60 -7.40 -6.26 21.94
N GLU A 61 -6.92 -7.30 21.28
CA GLU A 61 -6.47 -8.54 21.92
C GLU A 61 -5.38 -8.24 22.96
N GLY A 62 -5.55 -8.75 24.18
CA GLY A 62 -4.67 -8.46 25.32
C GLY A 62 -4.88 -7.07 25.96
N GLY A 63 -5.81 -6.26 25.46
CA GLY A 63 -6.18 -4.96 26.05
C GLY A 63 -7.25 -5.06 27.14
N PRO A 64 -7.52 -3.96 27.87
CA PRO A 64 -8.52 -3.92 28.95
C PRO A 64 -9.95 -3.77 28.39
N VAL A 65 -10.39 -4.72 27.57
CA VAL A 65 -11.73 -4.78 26.99
C VAL A 65 -12.37 -6.15 27.22
N PRO A 66 -13.71 -6.26 27.22
CA PRO A 66 -14.35 -7.56 27.27
C PRO A 66 -13.86 -8.48 26.14
N MET A 67 -13.48 -9.73 26.47
CA MET A 67 -12.88 -10.69 25.53
C MET A 67 -13.74 -11.00 24.30
N TRP A 68 -15.07 -10.80 24.39
CA TRP A 68 -15.96 -10.98 23.25
C TRP A 68 -15.69 -9.96 22.12
N ILE A 69 -15.15 -8.77 22.45
CA ILE A 69 -14.86 -7.72 21.46
C ILE A 69 -13.77 -8.19 20.48
N PRO A 70 -12.52 -8.47 20.92
CA PRO A 70 -11.49 -8.93 19.99
C PRO A 70 -11.85 -10.29 19.36
N ALA A 71 -12.60 -11.16 20.04
CA ALA A 71 -13.07 -12.41 19.47
C ALA A 71 -13.98 -12.21 18.23
N ILE A 72 -14.93 -11.26 18.27
CA ILE A 72 -15.71 -10.87 17.08
C ILE A 72 -14.78 -10.30 16.00
N GLY A 73 -13.79 -9.49 16.40
CA GLY A 73 -12.78 -8.95 15.48
C GLY A 73 -12.00 -10.02 14.74
N THR A 74 -11.60 -11.09 15.41
CA THR A 74 -10.94 -12.25 14.79
C THR A 74 -11.87 -12.94 13.78
N VAL A 75 -13.12 -13.22 14.16
CA VAL A 75 -14.10 -13.87 13.27
C VAL A 75 -14.33 -13.03 12.00
N MET A 76 -14.50 -11.71 12.16
CA MET A 76 -14.72 -10.80 11.04
C MET A 76 -13.47 -10.63 10.19
N SER A 77 -12.27 -10.67 10.79
CA SER A 77 -11.00 -10.72 10.06
C SER A 77 -10.88 -11.99 9.22
N ILE A 78 -11.27 -13.16 9.74
CA ILE A 78 -11.30 -14.40 8.95
C ILE A 78 -12.30 -14.27 7.79
N ALA A 79 -13.48 -13.71 8.02
CA ALA A 79 -14.46 -13.46 6.96
C ALA A 79 -13.95 -12.50 5.87
N MET A 80 -12.96 -11.64 6.15
CA MET A 80 -12.32 -10.80 5.13
C MET A 80 -11.60 -11.60 4.04
N ILE A 81 -11.34 -12.90 4.22
CA ILE A 81 -10.81 -13.76 3.15
C ILE A 81 -11.68 -13.68 1.88
N PHE A 82 -13.01 -13.58 2.01
CA PHE A 82 -13.91 -13.48 0.87
C PHE A 82 -13.65 -12.24 0.00
N PRO A 83 -13.73 -11.00 0.52
CA PRO A 83 -13.44 -9.82 -0.29
C PRO A 83 -11.98 -9.76 -0.78
N ILE A 84 -11.02 -10.28 0.00
CA ILE A 84 -9.61 -10.35 -0.41
C ILE A 84 -9.47 -11.25 -1.65
N ALA A 85 -10.04 -12.45 -1.62
CA ALA A 85 -9.98 -13.40 -2.71
C ALA A 85 -10.65 -12.86 -3.98
N VAL A 86 -11.79 -12.17 -3.83
CA VAL A 86 -12.47 -11.48 -4.93
C VAL A 86 -11.56 -10.45 -5.59
N ALA A 87 -11.03 -9.49 -4.83
CA ALA A 87 -10.18 -8.43 -5.37
C ALA A 87 -8.89 -9.01 -6.00
N SER A 88 -8.27 -10.01 -5.35
CA SER A 88 -7.09 -10.70 -5.86
C SER A 88 -7.38 -11.36 -7.21
N THR A 89 -8.50 -12.07 -7.31
CA THR A 89 -8.92 -12.74 -8.56
C THR A 89 -9.20 -11.70 -9.64
N ASN A 90 -10.00 -10.67 -9.34
CA ASN A 90 -10.35 -9.65 -10.32
C ASN A 90 -9.11 -8.96 -10.91
N PHE A 91 -8.12 -8.60 -10.08
CA PHE A 91 -6.94 -7.90 -10.58
C PHE A 91 -5.91 -8.83 -11.21
N HIS A 92 -5.52 -9.90 -10.52
CA HIS A 92 -4.40 -10.73 -10.95
C HIS A 92 -4.78 -11.67 -12.10
N ALA A 93 -5.99 -12.23 -12.10
CA ALA A 93 -6.46 -13.03 -13.23
C ALA A 93 -6.63 -12.18 -14.50
N THR A 94 -6.93 -10.88 -14.36
CA THR A 94 -6.96 -9.95 -15.52
C THR A 94 -5.56 -9.59 -15.97
N ALA A 95 -4.69 -9.19 -15.04
CA ALA A 95 -3.36 -8.68 -15.33
C ALA A 95 -2.41 -9.74 -15.91
N PHE A 96 -2.48 -10.97 -15.39
CA PHE A 96 -1.55 -12.04 -15.79
C PHE A 96 -1.91 -12.73 -17.10
N GLN A 97 -3.01 -12.34 -17.76
CA GLN A 97 -3.25 -12.71 -19.15
C GLN A 97 -2.29 -12.02 -20.13
N ASP A 98 -1.64 -10.93 -19.72
CA ASP A 98 -0.64 -10.22 -20.53
C ASP A 98 0.45 -9.62 -19.63
N ILE A 99 1.28 -10.52 -19.07
CA ILE A 99 2.40 -10.16 -18.19
C ILE A 99 3.39 -9.24 -18.90
N ASN A 100 3.57 -9.41 -20.21
CA ASN A 100 4.47 -8.55 -20.99
C ASN A 100 4.00 -7.10 -20.99
N LYS A 101 2.69 -6.86 -21.16
CA LYS A 101 2.14 -5.50 -21.09
C LYS A 101 2.19 -4.93 -19.68
N VAL A 102 1.96 -5.75 -18.66
CA VAL A 102 2.19 -5.37 -17.25
C VAL A 102 3.63 -4.91 -17.06
N TRP A 103 4.60 -5.72 -17.48
CA TRP A 103 6.02 -5.41 -17.29
C TRP A 103 6.49 -4.24 -18.14
N ASN A 104 5.90 -3.97 -19.30
CA ASN A 104 6.34 -2.87 -20.16
C ASN A 104 5.71 -1.53 -19.78
N SER A 105 4.48 -1.51 -19.26
CA SER A 105 3.78 -0.29 -18.84
C SER A 105 4.14 0.10 -17.40
N LEU A 106 4.89 1.20 -17.22
CA LEU A 106 5.28 1.68 -15.89
C LEU A 106 4.08 1.99 -14.96
N PRO A 107 3.03 2.72 -15.39
CA PRO A 107 1.84 2.92 -14.57
C PRO A 107 1.20 1.60 -14.12
N LEU A 108 1.17 0.60 -15.01
CA LEU A 108 0.59 -0.71 -14.69
C LEU A 108 1.48 -1.50 -13.73
N ARG A 109 2.82 -1.43 -13.86
CA ARG A 109 3.76 -2.05 -12.90
C ARG A 109 3.51 -1.57 -11.47
N PHE A 110 3.33 -0.26 -11.29
CA PHE A 110 3.00 0.34 -10.00
C PHE A 110 1.68 -0.22 -9.43
N VAL A 111 0.62 -0.24 -10.24
CA VAL A 111 -0.69 -0.75 -9.81
C VAL A 111 -0.65 -2.25 -9.49
N ILE A 112 0.03 -3.06 -10.31
CA ILE A 112 0.13 -4.51 -10.06
C ILE A 112 0.99 -4.80 -8.82
N PHE A 113 2.10 -4.08 -8.62
CA PHE A 113 2.86 -4.18 -7.37
C PHE A 113 1.97 -3.87 -6.16
N GLY A 114 1.19 -2.77 -6.24
CA GLY A 114 0.32 -2.38 -5.14
C GLY A 114 -0.82 -3.35 -4.87
N THR A 115 -1.47 -3.90 -5.90
CA THR A 115 -2.53 -4.91 -5.73
C THR A 115 -1.99 -6.27 -5.23
N LEU A 116 -0.77 -6.65 -5.61
CA LEU A 116 -0.07 -7.79 -5.01
C LEU A 116 0.23 -7.53 -3.54
N SER A 117 0.74 -6.33 -3.22
CA SER A 117 1.02 -5.93 -1.84
C SER A 117 -0.25 -5.91 -0.98
N TYR A 118 -1.37 -5.43 -1.52
CA TYR A 118 -2.70 -5.51 -0.89
C TYR A 118 -3.08 -6.94 -0.55
N THR A 119 -2.94 -7.85 -1.52
CA THR A 119 -3.33 -9.25 -1.39
C THR A 119 -2.53 -9.91 -0.27
N VAL A 120 -1.20 -9.79 -0.33
CA VAL A 120 -0.30 -10.34 0.69
C VAL A 120 -0.59 -9.71 2.05
N SER A 121 -0.68 -8.38 2.13
CA SER A 121 -0.92 -7.66 3.38
C SER A 121 -2.26 -8.07 4.00
N SER A 122 -3.30 -8.22 3.19
CA SER A 122 -4.62 -8.54 3.71
C SER A 122 -4.66 -9.96 4.29
N TYR A 123 -4.07 -10.96 3.62
CA TYR A 123 -3.95 -12.31 4.18
C TYR A 123 -3.09 -12.34 5.44
N ILE A 124 -1.97 -11.62 5.48
CA ILE A 124 -1.16 -11.46 6.70
C ILE A 124 -2.00 -10.85 7.83
N GLY A 125 -2.84 -9.87 7.53
CA GLY A 125 -3.74 -9.25 8.51
C GLY A 125 -4.72 -10.25 9.11
N VAL A 126 -5.26 -11.16 8.30
CA VAL A 126 -6.08 -12.28 8.81
C VAL A 126 -5.28 -13.15 9.76
N VAL A 127 -4.05 -13.52 9.39
CA VAL A 127 -3.16 -14.34 10.24
C VAL A 127 -2.86 -13.62 11.57
N PHE A 128 -2.56 -12.32 11.53
CA PHE A 128 -2.26 -11.52 12.72
C PHE A 128 -3.46 -11.36 13.65
N SER A 129 -4.70 -11.51 13.13
CA SER A 129 -5.92 -11.46 13.93
C SER A 129 -6.18 -12.73 14.76
N LEU A 130 -5.47 -13.83 14.49
CA LEU A 130 -5.65 -15.09 15.21
C LEU A 130 -5.04 -14.97 16.61
N PRO A 131 -5.75 -15.33 17.70
CA PRO A 131 -5.26 -15.17 19.08
C PRO A 131 -3.88 -15.79 19.33
N ALA A 132 -3.61 -16.97 18.74
CA ALA A 132 -2.33 -17.65 18.87
C ALA A 132 -1.15 -16.84 18.25
N VAL A 133 -1.41 -16.11 17.17
CA VAL A 133 -0.43 -15.24 16.51
C VAL A 133 -0.36 -13.89 17.23
N ALA A 134 -1.52 -13.33 17.56
CA ALA A 134 -1.67 -12.08 18.31
C ALA A 134 -0.90 -12.11 19.63
N LYS A 135 -0.81 -13.27 20.30
CA LYS A 135 0.03 -13.43 21.50
C LYS A 135 1.47 -12.95 21.29
N ILE A 136 2.05 -13.18 20.11
CA ILE A 136 3.43 -12.82 19.75
C ILE A 136 3.48 -11.44 19.07
N THR A 137 2.48 -11.10 18.26
CA THR A 137 2.51 -9.90 17.43
C THR A 137 1.92 -8.67 18.11
N GLN A 138 1.01 -8.83 19.06
CA GLN A 138 0.46 -7.72 19.83
C GLN A 138 1.56 -7.04 20.65
N PHE A 139 1.53 -5.72 20.64
CA PHE A 139 2.50 -4.85 21.32
C PHE A 139 3.97 -4.99 20.86
N SER A 140 4.25 -5.73 19.79
CA SER A 140 5.56 -5.73 19.13
C SER A 140 5.60 -4.75 17.95
N ILE A 141 6.80 -4.49 17.43
CA ILE A 141 7.00 -3.56 16.30
C ILE A 141 6.59 -4.16 14.95
N ILE A 142 5.95 -5.35 14.95
CA ILE A 142 5.52 -6.01 13.72
C ILE A 142 4.26 -5.37 13.13
N ASN A 143 3.51 -4.60 13.93
CA ASN A 143 2.36 -3.86 13.45
C ASN A 143 2.77 -2.80 12.41
N GLU A 144 3.99 -2.29 12.52
CA GLU A 144 4.63 -1.34 11.64
C GLU A 144 4.95 -1.99 10.29
N PHE A 145 5.36 -3.27 10.26
CA PHE A 145 5.46 -4.02 9.01
C PHE A 145 4.11 -4.01 8.27
N HIS A 146 3.04 -4.38 8.98
CA HIS A 146 1.72 -4.50 8.37
C HIS A 146 1.17 -3.14 7.94
N PHE A 147 1.34 -2.10 8.75
CA PHE A 147 0.95 -0.72 8.45
C PHE A 147 1.69 -0.18 7.23
N ASN A 148 3.02 -0.27 7.21
CA ASN A 148 3.84 0.24 6.11
C ASN A 148 3.57 -0.52 4.80
N GLN A 149 3.22 -1.81 4.87
CA GLN A 149 2.80 -2.55 3.68
C GLN A 149 1.51 -1.99 3.09
N ARG A 150 0.52 -1.66 3.94
CA ARG A 150 -0.75 -1.06 3.47
C ARG A 150 -0.56 0.35 2.89
N VAL A 151 0.27 1.17 3.54
CA VAL A 151 0.46 2.57 3.14
C VAL A 151 1.41 2.68 1.94
N TYR A 152 2.65 2.19 2.07
CA TYR A 152 3.68 2.37 1.05
C TYR A 152 3.65 1.27 0.00
N GLY A 153 3.45 0.01 0.39
CA GLY A 153 3.43 -1.12 -0.53
C GLY A 153 2.18 -1.17 -1.40
N PHE A 154 1.01 -0.91 -0.82
CA PHE A 154 -0.29 -0.99 -1.46
C PHE A 154 -0.80 0.36 -1.96
N PHE A 155 -1.25 1.23 -1.05
CA PHE A 155 -1.97 2.45 -1.40
C PHE A 155 -1.12 3.37 -2.28
N SER A 156 0.08 3.72 -1.79
CA SER A 156 0.96 4.67 -2.46
C SER A 156 1.34 4.21 -3.86
N MET A 157 1.71 2.93 -4.02
CA MET A 157 2.07 2.37 -5.31
C MET A 157 0.92 2.44 -6.32
N ILE A 158 -0.31 2.14 -5.92
CA ILE A 158 -1.46 2.27 -6.83
C ILE A 158 -1.69 3.74 -7.21
N ILE A 159 -1.65 4.65 -6.25
CA ILE A 159 -1.83 6.09 -6.51
C ILE A 159 -0.74 6.63 -7.44
N PHE A 160 0.52 6.24 -7.25
CA PHE A 160 1.60 6.62 -8.17
C PHE A 160 1.35 6.12 -9.59
N GLY A 161 0.91 4.87 -9.74
CA GLY A 161 0.50 4.32 -11.03
C GLY A 161 -0.65 5.09 -11.66
N MET A 162 -1.67 5.43 -10.88
CA MET A 162 -2.79 6.26 -11.32
C MET A 162 -2.33 7.65 -11.77
N VAL A 163 -1.51 8.34 -10.99
CA VAL A 163 -0.99 9.67 -11.35
C VAL A 163 -0.18 9.60 -12.64
N TYR A 164 0.71 8.62 -12.80
CA TYR A 164 1.47 8.47 -14.04
C TYR A 164 0.63 8.10 -15.25
N HIS A 165 -0.56 7.54 -15.05
CA HIS A 165 -1.50 7.28 -16.14
C HIS A 165 -2.35 8.51 -16.47
N MET A 166 -2.88 9.20 -15.46
CA MET A 166 -3.85 10.27 -15.62
C MET A 166 -3.20 11.62 -15.93
N LEU A 167 -2.07 11.93 -15.29
CA LEU A 167 -1.47 13.26 -15.38
C LEU A 167 -1.16 13.68 -16.83
N PRO A 168 -0.54 12.84 -17.68
CA PRO A 168 -0.30 13.22 -19.07
C PRO A 168 -1.58 13.40 -19.90
N ARG A 169 -2.66 12.70 -19.53
CA ARG A 169 -3.97 12.84 -20.20
C ARG A 169 -4.67 14.15 -19.83
N ILE A 170 -4.39 14.68 -18.63
CA ILE A 170 -4.95 15.94 -18.14
C ILE A 170 -4.11 17.12 -18.65
N THR A 171 -2.78 17.04 -18.57
CA THR A 171 -1.89 18.16 -18.85
C THR A 171 -1.32 18.15 -20.27
N GLY A 172 -1.44 17.04 -21.00
CA GLY A 172 -0.77 16.82 -22.29
C GLY A 172 0.75 16.62 -22.17
N LYS A 173 1.30 16.57 -20.94
CA LYS A 173 2.75 16.49 -20.69
C LYS A 173 3.13 15.12 -20.13
N GLU A 174 3.92 14.39 -20.90
CA GLU A 174 4.42 13.07 -20.50
C GLU A 174 5.64 13.18 -19.57
N ILE A 175 5.63 12.44 -18.47
CA ILE A 175 6.80 12.32 -17.61
C ILE A 175 7.78 11.31 -18.23
N ALA A 176 9.07 11.66 -18.23
CA ALA A 176 10.14 10.84 -18.78
C ALA A 176 10.11 9.39 -18.26
N LYS A 177 10.30 8.42 -19.15
CA LYS A 177 10.32 6.98 -18.81
C LYS A 177 11.38 6.64 -17.75
N SER A 178 12.56 7.28 -17.83
CA SER A 178 13.65 7.10 -16.85
C SER A 178 13.24 7.55 -15.45
N ALA A 179 12.59 8.70 -15.31
CA ALA A 179 12.11 9.21 -14.02
C ALA A 179 11.04 8.29 -13.40
N LYS A 180 10.06 7.85 -14.20
CA LYS A 180 9.03 6.88 -13.77
C LYS A 180 9.66 5.55 -13.33
N SER A 181 10.63 5.05 -14.10
CA SER A 181 11.32 3.79 -13.81
C SER A 181 12.18 3.90 -12.56
N PHE A 182 12.90 5.02 -12.39
CA PHE A 182 13.69 5.29 -11.20
C PHE A 182 12.81 5.33 -9.95
N HIS A 183 11.71 6.09 -9.99
CA HIS A 183 10.74 6.15 -8.89
C HIS A 183 10.18 4.76 -8.58
N PHE A 184 9.79 3.97 -9.58
CA PHE A 184 9.28 2.61 -9.36
C PHE A 184 10.28 1.74 -8.61
N TRP A 185 11.52 1.65 -9.11
CA TRP A 185 12.51 0.73 -8.56
C TRP A 185 12.98 1.15 -7.18
N THR A 186 13.19 2.44 -6.95
CA THR A 186 13.58 2.95 -5.63
C THR A 186 12.45 2.84 -4.61
N SER A 187 11.19 3.07 -5.01
CA SER A 187 10.04 2.84 -4.13
C SER A 187 9.84 1.36 -3.81
N ALA A 188 9.88 0.48 -4.82
CA ALA A 188 9.74 -0.95 -4.61
C ALA A 188 10.88 -1.50 -3.72
N PHE A 189 12.12 -1.10 -3.98
CA PHE A 189 13.27 -1.50 -3.16
C PHE A 189 13.15 -0.96 -1.72
N GLY A 190 12.85 0.34 -1.55
CA GLY A 190 12.67 0.94 -0.23
C GLY A 190 11.56 0.27 0.57
N VAL A 191 10.41 -0.04 -0.06
CA VAL A 191 9.33 -0.81 0.56
C VAL A 191 9.82 -2.20 0.97
N LEU A 192 10.48 -2.95 0.09
CA LEU A 192 10.93 -4.30 0.40
C LEU A 192 11.91 -4.34 1.58
N VAL A 193 12.89 -3.41 1.62
CA VAL A 193 13.84 -3.30 2.73
C VAL A 193 13.13 -2.95 4.03
N LEU A 194 12.21 -1.95 3.98
CA LEU A 194 11.42 -1.54 5.13
C LEU A 194 10.60 -2.70 5.71
N LEU A 195 9.93 -3.45 4.83
CA LEU A 195 9.10 -4.57 5.21
C LEU A 195 9.91 -5.72 5.79
N LEU A 196 11.05 -6.05 5.19
CA LEU A 196 11.92 -7.12 5.71
C LEU A 196 12.46 -6.77 7.10
N ALA A 197 12.87 -5.51 7.31
CA ALA A 197 13.39 -5.04 8.59
C ALA A 197 12.33 -5.12 9.70
N TYR A 198 11.12 -4.61 9.47
CA TYR A 198 10.05 -4.70 10.45
C TYR A 198 9.52 -6.12 10.65
N LEU A 199 9.51 -6.96 9.61
CA LEU A 199 9.08 -8.35 9.75
C LEU A 199 10.01 -9.11 10.68
N ILE A 200 11.32 -9.07 10.42
CA ILE A 200 12.30 -9.79 11.24
C ILE A 200 12.39 -9.15 12.62
N GLY A 201 12.55 -7.83 12.70
CA GLY A 201 12.66 -7.11 13.96
C GLY A 201 11.40 -7.24 14.83
N GLY A 202 10.22 -7.26 14.23
CA GLY A 202 8.95 -7.42 14.93
C GLY A 202 8.71 -8.81 15.47
N LEU A 203 9.10 -9.86 14.73
CA LEU A 203 9.07 -11.23 15.24
C LEU A 203 10.09 -11.42 16.38
N THR A 204 11.31 -10.90 16.21
CA THR A 204 12.35 -10.92 17.25
C THR A 204 11.85 -10.20 18.51
N HIS A 205 11.30 -9.00 18.38
CA HIS A 205 10.73 -8.25 19.49
C HIS A 205 9.62 -9.05 20.19
N GLY A 206 8.66 -9.57 19.43
CA GLY A 206 7.52 -10.32 19.97
C GLY A 206 7.92 -11.57 20.73
N VAL A 207 8.89 -12.34 20.22
CA VAL A 207 9.38 -13.57 20.86
C VAL A 207 10.16 -13.27 22.14
N LEU A 208 11.09 -12.31 22.09
CA LEU A 208 11.94 -11.99 23.24
C LEU A 208 11.15 -11.28 24.35
N ALA A 209 10.15 -10.48 24.01
CA ALA A 209 9.26 -9.81 24.96
C ALA A 209 8.47 -10.79 25.84
N GLN A 210 8.28 -12.04 25.40
CA GLN A 210 7.58 -13.06 26.16
C GLN A 210 8.48 -13.82 27.15
N GLN A 211 9.79 -13.58 27.18
CA GLN A 211 10.74 -14.30 28.01
C GLN A 211 10.96 -13.55 29.34
N PRO A 212 10.42 -14.01 30.48
CA PRO A 212 10.54 -13.28 31.75
C PRO A 212 11.96 -13.25 32.32
N SER A 213 12.84 -14.13 31.83
CA SER A 213 14.24 -14.20 32.23
C SER A 213 15.13 -13.15 31.55
N LEU A 214 14.65 -12.50 30.49
CA LEU A 214 15.41 -11.49 29.78
C LEU A 214 15.17 -10.10 30.37
N ASP A 215 16.24 -9.34 30.52
CA ASP A 215 16.14 -7.92 30.84
C ASP A 215 15.57 -7.14 29.64
N TRP A 216 14.55 -6.33 29.90
CA TRP A 216 13.82 -5.62 28.85
C TRP A 216 14.73 -4.67 28.06
N ALA A 217 15.52 -3.84 28.73
CA ALA A 217 16.29 -2.80 28.06
C ALA A 217 17.53 -3.36 27.35
N SER A 218 18.33 -4.15 28.08
CA SER A 218 19.63 -4.62 27.60
C SER A 218 19.52 -5.78 26.61
N SER A 219 18.48 -6.62 26.72
CA SER A 219 18.30 -7.78 25.85
C SER A 219 17.22 -7.54 24.79
N VAL A 220 15.98 -7.27 25.20
CA VAL A 220 14.84 -7.16 24.27
C VAL A 220 15.00 -5.92 23.37
N ILE A 221 15.10 -4.72 23.94
CA ILE A 221 15.18 -3.49 23.13
C ILE A 221 16.48 -3.42 22.33
N SER A 222 17.62 -3.79 22.90
CA SER A 222 18.89 -3.81 22.16
C SER A 222 18.88 -4.74 20.94
N SER A 223 18.16 -5.87 21.01
CA SER A 223 18.02 -6.78 19.86
C SER A 223 17.29 -6.14 18.67
N VAL A 224 16.44 -5.14 18.93
CA VAL A 224 15.59 -4.51 17.91
C VAL A 224 16.27 -3.31 17.24
N LYS A 225 17.23 -2.66 17.92
CA LYS A 225 17.94 -1.46 17.44
C LYS A 225 18.51 -1.59 16.01
N PRO A 226 19.16 -2.70 15.61
CA PRO A 226 19.70 -2.83 14.26
C PRO A 226 18.61 -2.73 13.18
N TYR A 227 17.41 -3.25 13.46
CA TYR A 227 16.30 -3.19 12.51
C TYR A 227 15.78 -1.77 12.35
N PHE A 228 15.75 -0.96 13.42
CA PHE A 228 15.39 0.46 13.30
C PHE A 228 16.35 1.23 12.39
N LEU A 229 17.66 0.99 12.48
CA LEU A 229 18.64 1.60 11.57
C LEU A 229 18.38 1.21 10.10
N ILE A 230 18.01 -0.04 9.83
CA ILE A 230 17.64 -0.48 8.48
C ILE A 230 16.36 0.24 8.01
N THR A 231 15.36 0.39 8.89
CA THR A 231 14.12 1.11 8.55
C THR A 231 14.37 2.60 8.25
N GLU A 232 15.27 3.26 8.98
CA GLU A 232 15.68 4.65 8.70
C GLU A 232 16.29 4.77 7.30
N PHE A 233 17.20 3.86 6.95
CA PHE A 233 17.81 3.84 5.63
C PHE A 233 16.78 3.60 4.51
N ALA A 234 15.82 2.70 4.76
CA ALA A 234 14.72 2.45 3.84
C ALA A 234 13.84 3.70 3.66
N PHE A 235 13.53 4.43 4.74
CA PHE A 235 12.79 5.68 4.65
C PHE A 235 13.54 6.79 3.91
N ILE A 236 14.87 6.86 4.02
CA ILE A 236 15.69 7.79 3.22
C ILE A 236 15.56 7.47 1.73
N ILE A 237 15.63 6.19 1.36
CA ILE A 237 15.43 5.74 -0.04
C ILE A 237 14.03 6.13 -0.53
N LEU A 238 12.99 5.87 0.28
CA LEU A 238 11.61 6.23 -0.05
C LEU A 238 11.42 7.74 -0.17
N ALA A 239 12.02 8.53 0.72
CA ALA A 239 11.97 9.98 0.65
C ALA A 239 12.62 10.52 -0.64
N PHE A 240 13.78 9.97 -1.03
CA PHE A 240 14.44 10.35 -2.28
C PHE A 240 13.61 9.96 -3.50
N SER A 241 13.05 8.75 -3.50
CA SER A 241 12.12 8.26 -4.53
C SER A 241 10.95 9.24 -4.72
N GLN A 242 10.40 9.75 -3.61
CA GLN A 242 9.18 10.54 -3.60
C GLN A 242 9.47 11.99 -3.99
N LEU A 243 10.66 12.48 -3.66
CA LEU A 243 11.15 13.76 -4.16
C LEU A 243 11.24 13.75 -5.69
N VAL A 244 11.76 12.67 -6.30
CA VAL A 244 11.78 12.52 -7.77
C VAL A 244 10.36 12.55 -8.34
N PHE A 245 9.41 11.86 -7.72
CA PHE A 245 8.00 11.89 -8.13
C PHE A 245 7.43 13.31 -8.07
N VAL A 246 7.53 13.99 -6.93
CA VAL A 246 6.96 15.33 -6.71
C VAL A 246 7.55 16.33 -7.69
N ILE A 247 8.87 16.34 -7.90
CA ILE A 247 9.52 17.26 -8.84
C ILE A 247 9.00 17.04 -10.27
N ASN A 248 8.83 15.79 -10.71
CA ASN A 248 8.35 15.50 -12.06
C ASN A 248 6.87 15.83 -12.24
N VAL A 249 6.04 15.56 -11.23
CA VAL A 249 4.62 15.95 -11.23
C VAL A 249 4.50 17.48 -11.26
N TRP A 250 5.27 18.19 -10.43
CA TRP A 250 5.31 19.64 -10.40
C TRP A 250 5.64 20.25 -11.76
N LYS A 251 6.70 19.74 -12.43
CA LYS A 251 7.07 20.17 -13.79
C LYS A 251 6.00 19.90 -14.85
N ALA A 252 5.18 18.87 -14.65
CA ALA A 252 4.09 18.54 -15.56
C ALA A 252 2.85 19.42 -15.34
N ILE A 253 2.60 19.87 -14.11
CA ILE A 253 1.46 20.73 -13.77
C ILE A 253 1.78 22.21 -14.03
N ILE A 254 2.96 22.68 -13.61
CA ILE A 254 3.33 24.10 -13.70
C ILE A 254 4.11 24.35 -15.00
N PRO A 255 3.58 25.15 -15.94
CA PRO A 255 4.30 25.52 -17.15
C PRO A 255 5.56 26.30 -16.77
N SER A 256 6.68 26.03 -17.44
CA SER A 256 7.84 26.90 -17.24
C SER A 256 7.53 28.29 -17.80
N PRO A 257 7.92 29.39 -17.13
CA PRO A 257 7.70 30.74 -17.64
C PRO A 257 8.25 30.93 -19.07
N PHE A 258 9.35 30.24 -19.36
CA PHE A 258 10.01 30.24 -20.67
C PHE A 258 9.20 29.56 -21.78
N GLU A 259 8.46 28.51 -21.44
CA GLU A 259 7.57 27.81 -22.39
C GLU A 259 6.36 28.69 -22.76
N LEU A 260 5.86 29.47 -21.79
CA LEU A 260 4.81 30.46 -22.02
C LEU A 260 5.29 31.60 -22.92
N LEU A 261 6.51 32.11 -22.68
CA LEU A 261 7.15 33.14 -23.49
C LEU A 261 7.40 32.66 -24.93
N ASN A 262 7.82 31.40 -25.12
CA ASN A 262 7.99 30.82 -26.46
C ASN A 262 6.65 30.64 -27.20
N LYS A 263 5.57 30.24 -26.52
CA LYS A 263 4.24 30.22 -27.15
C LYS A 263 3.80 31.61 -27.59
N LEU A 264 4.01 32.63 -26.76
CA LEU A 264 3.67 34.02 -27.09
C LEU A 264 4.51 34.58 -28.25
N SER A 265 5.80 34.22 -28.34
CA SER A 265 6.67 34.65 -29.44
C SER A 265 6.30 33.99 -30.78
N LEU A 266 5.89 32.71 -30.75
CA LEU A 266 5.39 32.00 -31.93
C LEU A 266 4.05 32.57 -32.43
N ILE A 267 3.13 32.93 -31.53
CA ILE A 267 1.88 33.60 -31.90
C ILE A 267 2.15 34.95 -32.57
N LYS A 268 3.12 35.72 -32.05
CA LYS A 268 3.52 37.00 -32.68
C LYS A 268 4.14 36.81 -34.07
N LYS A 269 4.87 35.73 -34.31
CA LYS A 269 5.49 35.44 -35.62
C LYS A 269 4.54 34.86 -36.66
N GLY A 270 3.43 34.24 -36.25
CA GLY A 270 2.40 33.72 -37.15
C GLY A 270 1.33 34.73 -37.57
N ALA A 271 1.33 35.93 -36.97
CA ALA A 271 0.40 37.03 -37.25
C ALA A 271 0.99 38.11 -38.19
N THR A 272 2.19 37.86 -38.73
CA THR A 272 2.89 38.69 -39.74
C THR A 272 3.05 37.91 -41.02
#